data_AF-A0A6M0BW52-F1
#
_entry.id   AF-A0A6M0BW52-F1
#
_cell.length_a   1.000
_cell.length_b   1.000
_cell.length_c   1.000
_cell.angle_alpha   90.00
_cell.angle_beta   90.00
_cell.angle_gamma   90.00
#
_symmetry.space_group_name_H-M   'P 1'
#
loop_
_entity.id
_entity.type
_entity.pdbx_description
1 polymer ?
#
loop_
_entity_poly.entity_id
_entity_poly.type
_entity_poly.pdbx_seq_one_letter_code
_entity_poly.pdbx_strand_id
1 'polypeptide(L)'
;MSQQSLITVSQNGQYGRQNFTSPPKLDLEVVNQELAQADADTLVKWGYATFGEGLVMSTSFGIQAAVMLHLATTVVPNIPVIWVDTGYLPGETYRFAEELTERLKLA
;
A
#
# COMPACT_ATOMS: atom_id res chain seq x y z
N MET A 1 -27.47 -3.86 15.70
CA MET A 1 -26.07 -4.22 15.99
C MET A 1 -25.43 -4.65 14.67
N SER A 2 -24.75 -3.69 14.02
CA SER A 2 -23.32 -3.74 13.62
C SER A 2 -23.13 -4.27 12.19
N GLN A 3 -23.29 -3.41 11.18
CA GLN A 3 -22.21 -2.69 10.47
C GLN A 3 -21.40 -3.62 9.55
N GLN A 4 -21.90 -3.79 8.32
CA GLN A 4 -21.13 -4.30 7.18
C GLN A 4 -20.54 -3.10 6.44
N SER A 5 -19.22 -2.91 6.49
CA SER A 5 -18.53 -1.94 5.61
C SER A 5 -18.15 -2.65 4.31
N LEU A 6 -19.14 -2.89 3.46
CA LEU A 6 -18.93 -3.10 2.03
C LEU A 6 -18.69 -1.73 1.41
N ILE A 7 -17.57 -1.56 0.71
CA ILE A 7 -17.35 -0.42 -0.18
C ILE A 7 -18.49 -0.44 -1.20
N THR A 8 -19.52 0.37 -0.95
CA THR A 8 -20.67 0.49 -1.84
C THR A 8 -20.21 1.31 -3.03
N VAL A 9 -20.15 0.68 -4.21
CA VAL A 9 -20.01 1.38 -5.49
C VAL A 9 -21.29 2.19 -5.70
N SER A 10 -21.28 3.45 -5.26
CA SER A 10 -22.34 4.41 -5.58
C SER A 10 -22.28 4.70 -7.07
N GLN A 11 -23.37 4.42 -7.78
CA GLN A 11 -23.51 4.58 -9.24
C GLN A 11 -23.44 6.04 -9.73
N ASN A 12 -23.07 7.00 -8.88
CA ASN A 12 -23.15 8.42 -9.17
C ASN A 12 -21.81 9.15 -9.06
N GLY A 13 -20.71 8.60 -9.57
CA GLY A 13 -19.49 9.35 -10.01
C GLY A 13 -18.85 10.37 -9.06
N GLN A 14 -19.30 10.49 -7.81
CA GLN A 14 -18.82 11.41 -6.81
C GLN A 14 -17.90 10.63 -5.91
N TYR A 15 -16.67 10.45 -6.37
CA TYR A 15 -15.56 10.16 -5.48
C TYR A 15 -15.52 11.31 -4.48
N GLY A 16 -15.84 11.02 -3.21
CA GLY A 16 -15.57 11.96 -2.14
C GLY A 16 -14.11 12.35 -2.27
N ARG A 17 -13.85 13.62 -2.57
CA ARG A 17 -12.51 14.19 -2.52
C ARG A 17 -12.07 13.99 -1.08
N GLN A 18 -11.31 12.93 -0.82
CA GLN A 18 -10.50 12.88 0.38
C GLN A 18 -9.68 14.15 0.37
N ASN A 19 -9.61 14.85 1.49
CA ASN A 19 -8.80 16.05 1.62
C ASN A 19 -7.35 15.62 1.42
N PHE A 20 -6.86 15.68 0.18
CA PHE A 20 -5.45 15.46 -0.10
C PHE A 20 -4.70 16.60 0.56
N THR A 21 -4.17 16.34 1.75
CA THR A 21 -3.17 17.21 2.36
C THR A 21 -2.07 17.40 1.34
N SER A 22 -1.67 18.65 1.11
CA SER A 22 -0.53 18.92 0.22
C SER A 22 0.65 18.06 0.70
N PRO A 23 1.34 17.35 -0.22
CA PRO A 23 2.45 16.53 0.18
C PRO A 23 3.50 17.40 0.89
N PRO A 24 4.24 16.84 1.85
CA PRO A 24 5.32 17.57 2.50
C PRO A 24 6.29 18.08 1.43
N LYS A 25 6.76 19.31 1.60
CA LYS A 25 7.78 19.86 0.71
C LYS A 25 9.11 19.20 1.06
N LEU A 26 9.58 18.31 0.19
CA LEU A 26 10.85 17.59 0.34
C LEU A 26 11.91 18.18 -0.59
N ASP A 27 13.13 18.26 -0.09
CA ASP A 27 14.32 18.40 -0.94
C ASP A 27 14.79 16.99 -1.33
N LEU A 28 14.55 16.62 -2.59
CA LEU A 28 14.82 15.26 -3.05
C LEU A 28 16.32 14.95 -3.11
N GLU A 29 17.18 15.95 -3.30
CA GLU A 29 18.63 15.74 -3.33
C GLU A 29 19.14 15.38 -1.95
N VAL A 30 18.71 16.14 -0.94
CA VAL A 30 19.06 15.88 0.47
C VAL A 30 18.50 14.54 0.93
N VAL A 31 17.22 14.26 0.69
CA VAL A 31 16.57 13.01 1.11
C VAL A 31 17.25 11.79 0.48
N ASN A 32 17.58 11.85 -0.82
CA ASN A 32 18.28 10.74 -1.49
C ASN A 32 19.68 10.51 -0.93
N GLN A 33 20.39 11.58 -0.53
CA GLN A 33 21.71 11.45 0.10
C GLN A 33 21.61 10.83 1.51
N GLU A 34 20.67 11.30 2.32
CA GLU A 34 20.46 10.80 3.70
C GLU A 34 20.05 9.34 3.74
N LEU A 35 19.21 8.92 2.79
CA LEU A 35 18.64 7.56 2.74
C LEU A 35 19.43 6.59 1.84
N ALA A 36 20.52 7.03 1.21
CA ALA A 36 21.27 6.23 0.23
C ALA A 36 21.76 4.87 0.77
N GLN A 37 22.02 4.78 2.07
CA GLN A 37 22.52 3.59 2.75
C GLN A 37 21.53 3.05 3.80
N ALA A 38 20.30 3.56 3.81
CA ALA A 38 19.26 3.07 4.71
C ALA A 38 18.86 1.65 4.31
N ASP A 39 18.62 0.81 5.31
CA ASP A 39 17.99 -0.49 5.09
C ASP A 39 16.49 -0.33 4.77
N ALA A 40 15.90 -1.43 4.29
CA ALA A 40 14.54 -1.40 3.78
C ALA A 40 13.52 -1.07 4.87
N ASP A 41 13.72 -1.51 6.12
CA ASP A 41 12.80 -1.17 7.21
C ASP A 41 12.90 0.31 7.60
N THR A 42 14.11 0.88 7.61
CA THR A 42 14.29 2.32 7.84
C THR A 42 13.59 3.15 6.76
N LEU A 43 13.68 2.74 5.49
CA LEU A 43 12.99 3.42 4.39
C LEU A 43 11.46 3.40 4.56
N VAL A 44 10.88 2.26 4.94
CA VAL A 44 9.42 2.16 5.16
C VAL A 44 8.99 2.99 6.38
N LYS A 45 9.77 2.95 7.48
CA LYS A 45 9.53 3.79 8.67
C LYS A 45 9.58 5.28 8.32
N TRP A 46 10.59 5.69 7.55
CA TRP A 46 10.73 7.08 7.08
C TRP A 46 9.54 7.50 6.22
N GLY A 47 9.11 6.63 5.30
CA GLY A 47 7.94 6.89 4.44
C GLY A 47 6.69 7.12 5.28
N TYR A 48 6.44 6.29 6.29
CA TYR A 48 5.27 6.45 7.16
C TYR A 48 5.36 7.70 8.03
N ALA A 49 6.54 8.02 8.57
CA ALA A 49 6.75 9.24 9.33
C ALA A 49 6.54 10.52 8.49
N THR A 50 6.83 10.44 7.19
CA THR A 50 6.76 11.58 6.26
C THR A 50 5.36 11.77 5.67
N PHE A 51 4.70 10.68 5.28
CA PHE A 51 3.42 10.73 4.55
C PHE A 51 2.22 10.31 5.39
N GLY A 52 2.42 9.70 6.56
CA GLY A 52 1.36 9.26 7.47
C GLY A 52 0.34 8.36 6.78
N GLU A 53 -0.95 8.66 6.98
CA GLU A 53 -2.07 7.96 6.35
C GLU A 53 -2.12 8.10 4.82
N GLY A 54 -1.34 9.03 4.24
CA GLY A 54 -1.17 9.15 2.80
C GLY A 54 -0.21 8.12 2.19
N LEU A 55 0.54 7.36 3.01
CA LEU A 55 1.40 6.29 2.52
C LEU A 55 0.58 5.07 2.12
N VAL A 56 0.76 4.61 0.88
CA VAL A 56 0.15 3.39 0.35
C VAL A 56 1.21 2.51 -0.30
N MET A 57 0.97 1.20 -0.38
CA MET A 57 1.82 0.27 -1.11
C MET A 57 1.07 -0.23 -2.34
N SER A 58 1.66 -0.10 -3.53
CA SER A 58 1.15 -0.78 -4.73
C SER A 58 1.82 -2.15 -4.91
N THR A 59 1.06 -3.16 -5.33
CA THR A 59 1.59 -4.50 -5.64
C THR A 59 0.99 -5.06 -6.92
N SER A 60 1.78 -5.85 -7.65
CA SER A 60 1.32 -6.65 -8.79
C SER A 60 1.03 -8.12 -8.40
N PHE A 61 1.31 -8.50 -7.15
CA PHE A 61 1.35 -9.90 -6.70
C PHE A 61 2.26 -10.79 -7.56
N GLY A 62 3.37 -10.24 -8.04
CA GLY A 62 4.44 -11.03 -8.68
C GLY A 62 5.18 -11.95 -7.70
N ILE A 63 6.08 -12.78 -8.23
CA ILE A 63 6.80 -13.85 -7.50
C ILE A 63 7.44 -13.36 -6.18
N GLN A 64 7.95 -12.14 -6.16
CA GLN A 64 8.67 -11.57 -5.01
C GLN A 64 7.81 -10.62 -4.15
N ALA A 65 6.52 -10.44 -4.47
CA ALA A 65 5.64 -9.51 -3.77
C ALA A 65 5.56 -9.81 -2.27
N ALA A 66 5.63 -11.08 -1.89
CA ALA A 66 5.60 -11.52 -0.49
C ALA A 66 6.66 -10.83 0.39
N VAL A 67 7.85 -10.55 -0.14
CA VAL A 67 8.95 -9.93 0.64
C VAL A 67 8.58 -8.51 1.04
N MET A 68 8.22 -7.68 0.06
CA MET A 68 7.87 -6.30 0.31
C MET A 68 6.56 -6.16 1.07
N LEU A 69 5.56 -6.99 0.77
CA LEU A 69 4.29 -7.00 1.49
C LEU A 69 4.53 -7.31 2.97
N HIS A 70 5.29 -8.37 3.26
CA HIS A 70 5.61 -8.75 4.63
C HIS A 70 6.40 -7.66 5.38
N LEU A 71 7.41 -7.07 4.74
CA LEU A 71 8.17 -5.95 5.31
C LEU A 71 7.26 -4.76 5.62
N ALA A 72 6.48 -4.32 4.64
CA ALA A 72 5.61 -3.15 4.77
C ALA A 72 4.55 -3.35 5.86
N THR A 73 3.89 -4.52 5.91
CA THR A 73 2.89 -4.83 6.95
C THR A 73 3.52 -5.07 8.32
N THR A 74 4.80 -5.44 8.40
CA THR A 74 5.48 -5.56 9.71
C THR A 74 5.78 -4.18 10.30
N VAL A 75 6.13 -3.21 9.46
CA VAL A 75 6.42 -1.83 9.88
C VAL A 75 5.14 -1.00 10.06
N VAL A 76 4.18 -1.14 9.14
CA VAL A 76 2.91 -0.44 9.10
C VAL A 76 1.77 -1.46 8.94
N PRO A 77 1.26 -2.04 10.04
CA PRO A 77 0.31 -3.17 10.00
C PRO A 77 -0.96 -2.97 9.16
N ASN A 78 -1.42 -1.72 9.02
CA ASN A 78 -2.64 -1.40 8.28
C ASN A 78 -2.35 -0.53 7.04
N ILE A 79 -1.16 -0.65 6.43
CA ILE A 79 -0.84 0.08 5.21
C ILE A 79 -1.84 -0.30 4.10
N PRO A 80 -2.49 0.68 3.43
CA PRO A 80 -3.37 0.37 2.31
C PRO A 80 -2.58 -0.25 1.16
N VAL A 81 -3.02 -1.42 0.69
CA VAL A 81 -2.41 -2.11 -0.44
C VAL A 81 -3.27 -1.94 -1.68
N ILE A 82 -2.70 -1.37 -2.74
CA ILE A 82 -3.37 -1.16 -4.02
C ILE A 82 -2.90 -2.22 -5.00
N TRP A 83 -3.84 -3.01 -5.51
CA TRP A 83 -3.63 -3.91 -6.63
C TRP A 83 -4.53 -3.53 -7.80
N VAL A 84 -3.93 -3.43 -8.99
CA VAL A 84 -4.65 -3.15 -10.23
C VAL A 84 -4.89 -4.47 -10.95
N ASP A 85 -6.12 -4.98 -10.83
CA ASP A 85 -6.57 -6.14 -11.61
C ASP A 85 -6.94 -5.70 -13.04
N THR A 86 -6.22 -6.22 -14.02
CA THR A 86 -6.45 -5.93 -15.44
C THR A 86 -7.55 -6.78 -16.06
N GLY A 87 -7.98 -7.85 -15.37
CA GLY A 87 -8.89 -8.87 -15.89
C GLY A 87 -8.23 -9.95 -16.76
N TYR A 88 -6.90 -9.91 -16.94
CA TYR A 88 -6.15 -10.85 -17.79
C TYR A 88 -4.94 -11.47 -17.07
N LEU A 89 -4.90 -11.42 -15.74
CA LEU A 89 -3.80 -12.01 -15.00
C LEU A 89 -3.89 -13.55 -15.02
N PRO A 90 -2.76 -14.27 -14.93
CA PRO A 90 -2.79 -15.72 -14.79
C PRO A 90 -3.61 -16.14 -13.56
N GLY A 91 -4.33 -17.27 -13.66
CA GLY A 91 -5.11 -17.81 -12.53
C GLY A 91 -4.26 -18.04 -11.28
N GLU A 92 -2.99 -18.39 -11.47
CA GLU A 92 -1.98 -18.53 -10.43
C GLU A 92 -1.74 -17.22 -9.67
N THR A 93 -1.77 -16.08 -10.36
CA THR A 93 -1.57 -14.76 -9.75
C THR A 93 -2.74 -14.41 -8.82
N TYR A 94 -3.98 -14.71 -9.22
CA TYR A 94 -5.15 -14.52 -8.36
C TYR A 94 -5.07 -15.38 -7.09
N ARG A 95 -4.75 -16.67 -7.25
CA ARG A 95 -4.59 -17.58 -6.09
C ARG A 95 -3.47 -17.13 -5.15
N PHE A 96 -2.34 -16.72 -5.71
CA PHE A 96 -1.22 -16.21 -4.92
C PHE A 96 -1.56 -14.89 -4.21
N ALA A 97 -2.30 -14.01 -4.86
CA ALA A 97 -2.80 -12.78 -4.25
C ALA A 97 -3.75 -13.05 -3.07
N GLU A 98 -4.69 -13.98 -3.24
CA GLU A 98 -5.61 -14.42 -2.19
C GLU A 98 -4.84 -15.03 -1.00
N GLU A 99 -3.93 -15.98 -1.26
CA GLU A 99 -3.10 -16.61 -0.23
C GLU A 99 -2.27 -15.58 0.56
N LEU A 100 -1.64 -14.61 -0.11
CA LEU A 100 -0.88 -13.56 0.58
C LEU A 100 -1.78 -12.60 1.34
N THR A 101 -2.94 -12.26 0.81
CA THR A 101 -3.93 -11.40 1.47
C THR A 101 -4.36 -12.00 2.80
N GLU A 102 -4.69 -13.30 2.82
CA GLU A 102 -5.07 -14.01 4.05
C GLU A 102 -3.90 -14.12 5.03
N ARG A 103 -2.72 -14.55 4.55
CA ARG A 103 -1.55 -14.79 5.41
C ARG A 103 -1.02 -13.53 6.07
N LEU A 104 -1.03 -12.42 5.34
CA LEU A 104 -0.50 -11.14 5.81
C LEU A 104 -1.58 -10.21 6.36
N LYS A 105 -2.87 -10.61 6.31
CA LYS A 105 -4.03 -9.83 6.75
C LYS A 105 -4.08 -8.46 6.09
N LEU A 106 -3.90 -8.44 4.76
CA LEU A 106 -3.94 -7.20 3.99
C LEU A 106 -5.36 -6.60 4.04
N ALA A 107 -5.45 -5.27 4.17
CA ALA A 107 -6.70 -4.52 4.27
C ALA A 107 -7.16 -3.97 2.92
#